data_AF-X1ID02-F1
#
_entry.id   AF-X1ID02-F1
#
_cell.length_a   1.000
_cell.length_b   1.000
_cell.length_c   1.000
_cell.angle_alpha   90.00
_cell.angle_beta   90.00
_cell.angle_gamma   90.00
#
_symmetry.space_group_name_H-M   'P 1'
#
loop_
_entity.id
_entity.type
_entity.pdbx_description
1 polymer ?
#
loop_
_entity_poly.entity_id
_entity_poly.type
_entity_poly.pdbx_seq_one_letter_code
_entity_poly.pdbx_strand_id
1 'polypeptide(L)'
;MPFIPIFGSSMEPALQSGGLLMIKPMDAKDVEVGDIVVYNVPSMVRDYYNYPPVVAHRVIEVKTQPSLGFRTAGDNTGEDPFTIRPQDLRGTVGSQIPYVGLPLLFFQSTQGFIFIIVALSLLAFFLYGGEIGQ
;
A
#
# COMPACT_ATOMS: atom_id res chain seq x y z
N MET A 1 -2.43 -8.21 6.39
CA MET A 1 -3.08 -7.13 7.15
C MET A 1 -4.26 -6.64 6.34
N PRO A 2 -5.47 -6.52 6.92
CA PRO A 2 -6.66 -6.10 6.18
C PRO A 2 -6.71 -4.60 5.90
N PHE A 3 -5.73 -3.83 6.37
CA PHE A 3 -5.63 -2.38 6.14
C PHE A 3 -4.27 -2.01 5.59
N ILE A 4 -4.23 -1.09 4.64
CA ILE A 4 -3.01 -0.53 4.05
C ILE A 4 -3.17 0.98 3.90
N PRO A 5 -2.23 1.82 4.36
CA PRO A 5 -2.25 3.24 4.05
C PRO A 5 -2.01 3.46 2.55
N ILE A 6 -2.81 4.32 1.93
CA ILE A 6 -2.71 4.64 0.51
C ILE A 6 -1.55 5.62 0.33
N PHE A 7 -0.54 5.18 -0.43
CA PHE A 7 0.63 5.97 -0.76
C PHE A 7 0.69 6.20 -2.28
N GLY A 8 1.00 7.44 -2.67
CA GLY A 8 1.04 7.85 -4.08
C GLY A 8 -0.31 8.29 -4.63
N SER A 9 -0.32 8.73 -5.89
CA SER A 9 -1.48 9.32 -6.58
C SER A 9 -1.91 8.53 -7.82
N SER A 10 -1.41 7.30 -8.00
CA SER A 10 -1.63 6.50 -9.22
C SER A 10 -3.09 6.11 -9.45
N MET A 11 -3.89 6.12 -8.38
CA MET A 11 -5.29 5.74 -8.40
C MET A 11 -6.23 6.92 -8.13
N GLU A 12 -5.74 8.16 -8.15
CA GLU A 12 -6.63 9.31 -8.02
C GLU A 12 -7.52 9.48 -9.27
N PRO A 13 -8.80 9.88 -9.12
CA PRO A 13 -9.49 10.23 -7.88
C PRO A 13 -10.15 9.04 -7.14
N ALA A 14 -10.07 7.81 -7.67
CA ALA A 14 -10.76 6.65 -7.11
C ALA A 14 -10.25 6.27 -5.71
N LEU A 15 -8.94 6.31 -5.49
CA LEU A 15 -8.30 6.10 -4.18
C LEU A 15 -7.51 7.35 -3.80
N GLN A 16 -7.83 7.92 -2.64
CA GLN A 16 -7.23 9.17 -2.19
C GLN A 16 -5.92 8.91 -1.42
N SER A 17 -4.84 9.59 -1.84
CA SER A 17 -3.55 9.53 -1.14
C SER A 17 -3.70 9.96 0.33
N GLY A 18 -3.03 9.26 1.24
CA GLY A 18 -3.15 9.49 2.68
C GLY A 18 -4.41 8.89 3.32
N GLY A 19 -5.28 8.23 2.55
CA GLY A 19 -6.38 7.43 3.08
C GLY A 19 -5.90 6.09 3.66
N LEU A 20 -6.78 5.41 4.39
CA LEU A 20 -6.61 4.02 4.82
C LEU A 20 -7.52 3.13 3.98
N LEU A 21 -6.94 2.20 3.23
CA LEU A 21 -7.66 1.23 2.42
C LEU A 21 -7.92 -0.05 3.22
N MET A 22 -9.17 -0.50 3.24
CA MET A 22 -9.54 -1.83 3.72
C MET A 22 -9.55 -2.83 2.56
N ILE A 23 -8.82 -3.94 2.72
CA ILE A 23 -8.74 -5.02 1.74
C ILE A 23 -9.82 -6.04 2.06
N LYS A 24 -10.67 -6.31 1.07
CA LYS A 24 -11.65 -7.39 1.11
C LYS A 24 -11.05 -8.64 0.44
N PRO A 25 -11.05 -9.82 1.07
CA PRO A 25 -10.67 -11.05 0.41
C PRO A 25 -11.49 -11.29 -0.85
N MET A 26 -10.83 -11.73 -1.92
CA MET A 26 -11.44 -12.02 -3.20
C MET A 26 -10.71 -13.21 -3.82
N ASP A 27 -11.44 -14.18 -4.35
CA ASP A 27 -10.86 -15.28 -5.11
C ASP A 27 -10.42 -14.75 -6.48
N ALA A 28 -9.25 -15.19 -6.97
CA ALA A 28 -8.72 -14.76 -8.25
C ALA A 28 -9.67 -15.09 -9.42
N LYS A 29 -10.49 -16.15 -9.30
CA LYS A 29 -11.44 -16.52 -10.35
C LYS A 29 -12.64 -15.56 -10.46
N ASP A 30 -12.90 -14.80 -9.39
CA ASP A 30 -14.03 -13.87 -9.32
C ASP A 30 -13.65 -12.47 -9.82
N VAL A 31 -12.37 -12.24 -10.15
CA VAL A 31 -11.85 -10.94 -10.59
C VAL A 31 -12.36 -10.63 -12.00
N GLU A 32 -12.95 -9.43 -12.14
CA GLU A 32 -13.50 -8.94 -13.39
C GLU A 32 -12.80 -7.67 -13.87
N VAL A 33 -12.97 -7.34 -15.15
CA VAL A 33 -12.50 -6.07 -15.71
C VAL A 33 -13.23 -4.92 -15.01
N GLY A 34 -12.48 -3.94 -14.52
CA GLY A 34 -12.98 -2.80 -13.76
C GLY A 34 -12.75 -2.88 -12.26
N ASP A 35 -12.47 -4.06 -11.71
CA ASP A 35 -12.14 -4.23 -10.28
C ASP A 35 -10.83 -3.52 -9.92
N ILE A 36 -10.76 -2.96 -8.70
CA ILE A 36 -9.50 -2.45 -8.15
C ILE A 36 -8.92 -3.51 -7.23
N VAL A 37 -7.85 -4.15 -7.69
CA VAL A 37 -7.22 -5.27 -6.99
C VAL A 37 -5.96 -4.83 -6.28
N VAL A 38 -5.73 -5.40 -5.10
CA VAL A 38 -4.51 -5.21 -4.31
C VAL A 38 -3.63 -6.44 -4.49
N TYR A 39 -2.37 -6.25 -4.89
CA TYR A 39 -1.47 -7.35 -5.20
C TYR A 39 -0.03 -7.08 -4.75
N ASN A 40 0.73 -8.16 -4.58
CA ASN A 40 2.17 -8.12 -4.33
C ASN A 40 2.92 -7.94 -5.65
N VAL A 41 3.93 -7.08 -5.67
CA VAL A 41 4.82 -6.96 -6.82
C VAL A 41 6.04 -7.88 -6.62
N PRO A 42 6.32 -8.83 -7.53
CA PRO A 42 7.49 -9.69 -7.42
C PRO A 42 8.80 -8.89 -7.34
N SER A 43 9.75 -9.32 -6.52
CA SER A 43 11.02 -8.59 -6.29
C SER A 43 11.74 -8.18 -7.58
N MET A 44 11.82 -9.08 -8.57
CA MET A 44 12.43 -8.78 -9.87
C MET A 44 11.77 -7.60 -10.59
N VAL A 45 10.44 -7.47 -10.51
CA VAL A 45 9.69 -6.36 -11.12
C VAL A 45 9.91 -5.08 -10.31
N ARG A 46 9.95 -5.18 -8.98
CA ARG A 46 10.22 -4.04 -8.08
C ARG A 46 11.57 -3.41 -8.38
N ASP A 47 12.60 -4.24 -8.47
CA ASP A 47 13.97 -3.76 -8.66
C ASP A 47 14.16 -3.17 -10.08
N TYR A 48 13.47 -3.73 -11.09
CA TYR A 48 13.60 -3.27 -12.46
C TYR A 48 12.77 -2.01 -12.77
N TYR A 49 11.52 -1.93 -12.28
CA TYR A 49 10.59 -0.84 -12.57
C TYR A 49 10.42 0.16 -11.42
N ASN A 50 11.13 -0.01 -10.31
CA ASN A 50 11.02 0.80 -9.09
C ASN A 50 9.59 0.80 -8.50
N TYR A 51 8.95 -0.37 -8.48
CA TYR A 51 7.61 -0.54 -7.91
C TYR A 51 7.66 -0.81 -6.40
N PRO A 52 6.67 -0.33 -5.63
CA PRO A 52 6.54 -0.68 -4.22
C PRO A 52 6.18 -2.17 -4.04
N PRO A 53 6.37 -2.75 -2.83
CA PRO A 53 6.05 -4.14 -2.53
C PRO A 53 4.58 -4.52 -2.74
N VAL A 54 3.68 -3.55 -2.60
CA VAL A 54 2.24 -3.73 -2.71
C VAL A 54 1.67 -2.59 -3.52
N VAL A 55 0.81 -2.92 -4.48
CA VAL A 55 0.13 -1.96 -5.35
C VAL A 55 -1.36 -2.27 -5.37
N ALA A 56 -2.17 -1.24 -5.56
CA ALA A 56 -3.60 -1.36 -5.84
C ALA A 56 -3.88 -0.67 -7.17
N HIS A 57 -4.29 -1.40 -8.21
CA HIS A 57 -4.60 -0.86 -9.54
C HIS A 57 -5.86 -1.50 -10.13
N ARG A 58 -6.46 -0.85 -11.13
CA ARG A 58 -7.68 -1.31 -11.79
C ARG A 58 -7.38 -2.39 -12.83
N VAL A 59 -8.13 -3.48 -12.82
CA VAL A 59 -8.05 -4.53 -13.84
C VAL A 59 -8.61 -4.01 -15.15
N ILE A 60 -7.81 -4.08 -16.20
CA ILE A 60 -8.18 -3.68 -17.56
C ILE A 60 -8.34 -4.90 -18.49
N GLU A 61 -7.76 -6.04 -18.14
CA GLU A 61 -7.85 -7.28 -18.90
C GLU A 61 -7.72 -8.49 -17.97
N VAL A 62 -8.56 -9.50 -18.18
CA VAL A 62 -8.42 -10.82 -17.56
C VAL A 62 -7.96 -11.82 -18.61
N LYS A 63 -6.74 -12.33 -18.46
CA LYS A 63 -6.15 -13.33 -19.35
C LYS A 63 -6.43 -14.72 -18.81
N THR A 64 -6.90 -15.62 -19.67
CA THR A 64 -7.17 -17.03 -19.30
C THR A 64 -6.19 -18.01 -19.96
N GLN A 65 -5.43 -17.55 -20.97
CA GLN A 65 -4.44 -18.35 -21.68
C GLN A 65 -3.08 -17.62 -21.70
N PRO A 66 -1.95 -18.32 -21.49
CA PRO A 66 -1.81 -19.75 -21.18
C PRO A 66 -2.21 -20.11 -19.74
N SER A 67 -2.48 -19.13 -18.90
CA SER A 67 -2.90 -19.29 -17.50
C SER A 67 -3.66 -18.04 -17.05
N LEU A 68 -4.45 -18.15 -15.98
CA LEU A 68 -5.14 -17.00 -15.38
C LEU A 68 -4.14 -15.90 -15.01
N GLY A 69 -4.44 -14.66 -15.36
CA GLY A 69 -3.66 -13.49 -14.98
C GLY A 69 -4.39 -12.19 -15.29
N PHE A 70 -3.90 -11.09 -14.72
CA PHE A 70 -4.58 -9.80 -14.78
C PHE A 70 -3.64 -8.73 -15.32
N ARG A 71 -4.12 -7.95 -16.29
CA ARG A 71 -3.49 -6.67 -16.64
C ARG A 71 -4.16 -5.59 -15.83
N THR A 72 -3.35 -4.72 -15.26
CA THR A 72 -3.81 -3.65 -14.39
C THR A 72 -3.29 -2.30 -14.87
N ALA A 73 -4.00 -1.24 -14.52
CA ALA A 73 -3.63 0.14 -14.79
C ALA A 73 -3.96 1.02 -13.58
N GLY A 74 -3.08 1.97 -13.30
CA GLY A 74 -3.42 3.06 -12.38
C GLY A 74 -4.35 4.04 -13.09
N ASP A 75 -5.43 4.44 -12.42
CA ASP A 75 -6.42 5.39 -12.96
C ASP A 75 -5.79 6.74 -13.39
N ASN A 76 -4.62 7.07 -12.84
CA ASN A 76 -3.86 8.30 -13.10
C ASN A 76 -2.43 8.07 -13.63
N THR A 77 -2.01 6.81 -13.85
CA THR A 77 -0.64 6.48 -14.32
C THR A 77 -0.58 5.58 -15.54
N GLY A 78 -1.71 5.00 -15.97
CA GLY A 78 -1.76 4.11 -17.13
C GLY A 78 -1.41 2.66 -16.80
N GLU A 79 -1.16 1.86 -17.85
CA GLU A 79 -0.98 0.41 -17.74
C GLU A 79 0.32 0.01 -17.03
N ASP A 80 0.21 -1.02 -16.19
CA ASP A 80 1.37 -1.67 -15.58
C ASP A 80 2.17 -2.46 -16.62
N PRO A 81 3.51 -2.50 -16.54
CA PRO A 81 4.35 -3.19 -17.53
C PRO A 81 4.38 -4.72 -17.35
N PHE A 82 3.57 -5.30 -16.48
CA PHE A 82 3.58 -6.73 -16.15
C PHE A 82 2.16 -7.31 -16.01
N THR A 83 2.07 -8.63 -15.92
CA THR A 83 0.80 -9.35 -15.69
C THR A 83 0.81 -9.91 -14.27
N ILE A 84 -0.26 -9.67 -13.53
CA ILE A 84 -0.42 -10.14 -12.15
C ILE A 84 -0.87 -11.59 -12.17
N ARG A 85 -0.23 -12.43 -11.35
CA ARG A 85 -0.62 -13.83 -11.20
C ARG A 85 -1.65 -13.98 -10.09
N PRO A 86 -2.52 -15.00 -10.15
CA PRO A 86 -3.49 -15.30 -9.09
C PRO A 86 -2.86 -15.38 -7.69
N GLN A 87 -1.66 -15.95 -7.56
CA GLN A 87 -0.98 -16.08 -6.27
C GLN A 87 -0.50 -14.74 -5.66
N ASP A 88 -0.37 -13.70 -6.49
CA ASP A 88 0.10 -12.39 -6.03
C ASP A 88 -1.05 -11.52 -5.52
N LEU A 89 -2.30 -11.92 -5.83
CA LEU A 89 -3.52 -11.22 -5.41
C LEU A 89 -3.70 -11.31 -3.89
N ARG A 90 -3.87 -10.15 -3.25
CA ARG A 90 -4.23 -10.05 -1.82
C ARG A 90 -5.73 -9.89 -1.61
N GLY A 91 -6.44 -9.36 -2.60
CA GLY A 91 -7.88 -9.12 -2.56
C GLY A 91 -8.28 -7.91 -3.39
N THR A 92 -9.45 -7.35 -3.10
CA THR A 92 -10.01 -6.17 -3.75
C THR A 92 -10.19 -5.02 -2.77
N VAL A 93 -10.42 -3.82 -3.30
CA VAL A 93 -10.78 -2.63 -2.52
C VAL A 93 -12.15 -2.84 -1.86
N GLY A 94 -12.19 -2.76 -0.53
CA GLY A 94 -13.44 -2.73 0.25
C GLY A 94 -13.95 -1.31 0.44
N SER A 95 -13.41 -0.62 1.45
CA SER A 95 -13.74 0.78 1.76
C SER A 95 -12.45 1.58 1.96
N GLN A 96 -12.49 2.87 1.64
CA GLN A 96 -11.42 3.82 2.01
C GLN A 96 -11.90 4.80 3.07
N ILE A 97 -11.02 5.14 4.01
CA ILE A 97 -11.25 6.19 4.98
C ILE A 97 -10.20 7.29 4.75
N PRO A 98 -10.58 8.44 4.18
CA PRO A 98 -9.66 9.55 3.92
C PRO A 98 -8.91 9.99 5.17
N TYR A 99 -7.67 10.47 4.99
CA TYR A 99 -6.81 11.07 6.02
C TYR A 99 -6.35 10.14 7.17
N VAL A 100 -7.01 9.01 7.41
CA VAL A 100 -6.64 8.04 8.48
C VAL A 100 -5.33 7.32 8.17
N GLY A 101 -4.89 7.30 6.91
CA GLY A 101 -3.58 6.79 6.53
C GLY A 101 -2.43 7.73 6.91
N LEU A 102 -2.69 9.04 7.10
CA LEU A 102 -1.63 10.04 7.32
C LEU A 102 -0.78 9.79 8.57
N PRO A 103 -1.34 9.45 9.75
CA PRO A 103 -0.52 9.14 10.92
C PRO A 103 0.38 7.92 10.70
N LEU A 104 -0.16 6.87 10.05
CA LEU A 104 0.61 5.66 9.71
C LEU A 104 1.76 5.99 8.75
N LEU A 105 1.49 6.77 7.71
CA LEU A 105 2.51 7.23 6.77
C LEU A 105 3.56 8.11 7.44
N PHE A 106 3.14 8.99 8.36
CA PHE A 106 4.05 9.83 9.12
C PHE A 106 5.03 8.98 9.93
N PHE A 107 4.54 8.01 10.71
CA PHE A 107 5.43 7.14 11.50
C PHE A 107 6.28 6.18 10.67
N GLN A 108 5.90 5.90 9.42
CA GLN A 108 6.72 5.17 8.45
C GLN A 108 7.78 6.03 7.75
N SER A 109 7.65 7.36 7.80
CA SER A 109 8.62 8.29 7.22
C SER A 109 9.86 8.45 8.09
N THR A 110 10.97 8.89 7.48
CA THR A 110 12.20 9.24 8.19
C THR A 110 11.95 10.31 9.26
N GLN A 111 11.09 11.28 8.97
CA GLN A 111 10.73 12.36 9.89
C GLN A 111 9.97 11.82 11.11
N GLY A 112 9.02 10.90 10.90
CA GLY A 112 8.31 10.25 12.00
C GLY A 112 9.22 9.37 12.84
N PHE A 113 10.19 8.69 12.21
CA PHE A 113 11.19 7.91 12.94
C PHE A 113 12.07 8.81 13.81
N ILE A 114 12.56 9.93 13.28
CA ILE A 114 13.30 10.94 14.06
C ILE A 114 12.44 11.48 15.20
N PHE A 115 11.17 11.79 14.94
CA PHE A 115 10.23 12.25 15.95
C PHE A 115 10.09 11.25 17.10
N ILE A 116 9.95 9.95 16.81
CA ILE A 116 9.89 8.90 17.84
C ILE A 116 11.15 8.89 18.69
N ILE A 117 12.34 8.94 18.07
CA ILE A 117 13.62 8.92 18.79
C ILE A 117 13.71 10.12 19.74
N VAL A 118 13.41 11.32 19.25
CA VAL A 118 13.44 12.54 20.06
C VAL A 118 12.43 12.48 21.20
N ALA A 119 11.19 12.07 20.92
CA ALA A 119 10.14 11.94 21.93
C ALA A 119 10.52 10.95 23.04
N LEU A 120 11.07 9.78 22.68
CA LEU A 120 11.53 8.78 23.66
C LEU A 120 12.73 9.28 24.48
N SER A 121 13.66 10.01 23.85
CA SER A 121 14.82 10.58 24.53
C SER A 121 14.41 11.65 25.54
N LEU A 122 13.49 12.53 25.16
CA LEU A 122 12.93 13.54 26.06
C LEU A 122 12.12 12.93 27.20
N LEU A 123 11.34 11.88 26.91
CA LEU A 123 10.60 11.14 27.93
C LEU A 123 11.55 10.47 28.94
N ALA A 124 12.60 9.82 28.45
CA ALA A 124 13.62 9.21 29.32
C ALA A 124 14.33 10.28 30.18
N PHE A 125 14.71 11.41 29.57
CA PHE A 125 15.30 12.52 30.31
C PHE A 125 14.35 13.07 31.39
N PHE A 126 13.07 13.21 31.09
CA PHE A 126 12.07 13.66 32.07
C PHE A 126 11.93 12.69 33.25
N LEU A 127 11.93 11.37 32.98
CA LEU A 127 11.75 10.35 34.02
C LEU A 127 13.00 10.16 34.90
N TYR A 128 14.20 10.17 34.30
CA TYR A 128 15.45 9.85 35.01
C TYR A 128 16.33 11.08 35.31
N GLY A 129 15.99 12.25 34.75
CA GLY A 129 16.78 13.48 34.91
C GLY A 129 16.94 13.95 36.35
N GLY A 130 16.00 13.60 37.23
CA GLY A 130 16.08 13.88 38.67
C GLY A 130 17.05 12.98 39.44
N GLU A 131 17.37 11.80 38.93
CA GLU A 131 18.27 10.83 39.57
C GLU A 131 19.75 11.10 39.25
N ILE A 132 20.03 11.83 38.17
CA ILE A 132 21.39 12.15 37.68
C ILE A 132 22.03 13.31 38.46
N GLY A 133 21.29 13.94 39.37
CA GLY A 133 21.71 15.12 40.14
C GLY A 133 21.99 14.87 41.63
N GLN A 134 21.94 13.62 42.10
CA GLN A 134 22.37 13.21 43.44
C GLN A 134 23.66 12.38 43.38
#